data_AF-A0A8T8D8Z9-F1
#
_entry.id   AF-A0A8T8D8Z9-F1
#
_cell.length_a   1.000
_cell.length_b   1.000
_cell.length_c   1.000
_cell.angle_alpha   90.00
_cell.angle_beta   90.00
_cell.angle_gamma   90.00
#
_symmetry.space_group_name_H-M   'P 1'
#
loop_
_entity.id
_entity.type
_entity.pdbx_description
1 polymer ?
#
loop_
_entity_poly.entity_id
_entity_poly.type
_entity_poly.pdbx_seq_one_letter_code
_entity_poly.pdbx_strand_id
1 'polypeptide(L)'
;MLIVINRIWPEPGSEQLLEEAFSRSPGMKDVPGCLGFEFWRREATGPAGHPGAGAADAAAGAGGRSEYLVVTRWESREAFEAWRQSAHFQHAHRDTGASAGARSELAVYEVLRRV
;
A
#
# COMPACT_ATOMS: atom_id res chain seq x y z
N MET A 1 -14.22 -9.97 -6.32
CA MET A 1 -12.81 -9.56 -6.50
C MET A 1 -12.55 -8.22 -5.85
N LEU A 2 -11.46 -8.14 -5.09
CA LEU A 2 -11.10 -6.94 -4.35
C LEU A 2 -9.74 -6.40 -4.76
N ILE A 3 -9.58 -5.09 -4.61
CA ILE A 3 -8.28 -4.41 -4.54
C ILE A 3 -8.18 -3.78 -3.16
N VAL A 4 -7.11 -4.09 -2.44
CA VAL A 4 -6.81 -3.51 -1.15
C VAL A 4 -5.56 -2.67 -1.29
N ILE A 5 -5.65 -1.41 -0.88
CA ILE A 5 -4.56 -0.46 -0.92
C ILE A 5 -4.25 -0.04 0.51
N ASN A 6 -3.04 -0.35 0.97
CA ASN A 6 -2.52 0.24 2.19
C ASN A 6 -1.61 1.42 1.81
N ARG A 7 -2.02 2.63 2.16
CA ARG A 7 -1.24 3.86 1.99
C ARG A 7 -0.32 4.01 3.19
N ILE A 8 0.96 4.24 2.95
CA ILE A 8 1.98 4.35 3.98
C ILE A 8 2.71 5.67 3.79
N TRP A 9 2.76 6.46 4.86
CA TRP A 9 3.62 7.64 4.97
C TRP A 9 4.70 7.35 6.01
N PRO A 10 5.90 6.91 5.58
CA PRO A 10 6.99 6.69 6.51
C PRO A 10 7.41 8.01 7.20
N GLU A 11 8.10 7.87 8.32
CA GLU A 11 8.81 9.00 8.90
C GLU A 11 9.91 9.49 7.93
N PRO A 12 10.16 10.81 7.83
CA PRO A 12 11.21 11.34 6.96
C PRO A 12 12.58 10.70 7.27
N GLY A 13 13.26 10.22 6.24
CA GLY A 13 14.56 9.54 6.34
C GLY A 13 14.47 8.02 6.46
N SER A 14 13.27 7.45 6.64
CA SER A 14 13.06 6.00 6.73
C SER A 14 12.61 5.37 5.40
N GLU A 15 12.55 6.13 4.31
CA GLU A 15 12.08 5.67 3.00
C GLU A 15 12.86 4.47 2.47
N GLN A 16 14.20 4.53 2.52
CA GLN A 16 15.05 3.45 2.01
C GLN A 16 14.90 2.16 2.82
N LEU A 17 14.74 2.28 4.14
CA LEU A 17 14.49 1.13 5.02
C LEU A 17 13.15 0.46 4.68
N LEU A 18 12.12 1.26 4.37
CA LEU A 18 10.83 0.77 3.92
C LEU A 18 10.96 0.03 2.58
N GLU A 19 11.61 0.66 1.60
CA GLU A 19 11.85 0.06 0.27
C GLU A 19 12.62 -1.27 0.38
N GLU A 20 13.66 -1.32 1.20
CA GLU A 20 14.46 -2.54 1.42
C GLU A 20 13.66 -3.64 2.14
N ALA A 21 12.80 -3.27 3.10
CA ALA A 21 11.94 -4.24 3.77
C ALA A 21 10.96 -4.91 2.79
N PHE A 22 10.37 -4.13 1.88
CA PHE A 22 9.48 -4.66 0.85
C PHE A 22 10.21 -5.41 -0.25
N SER A 23 11.46 -5.07 -0.58
CA SER A 23 12.26 -5.82 -1.57
C SER A 23 12.68 -7.21 -1.10
N ARG A 24 12.81 -7.41 0.22
CA ARG A 24 13.13 -8.72 0.82
C ARG A 24 11.90 -9.61 1.01
N SER A 25 10.70 -9.08 0.86
CA SER A 25 9.48 -9.87 0.99
C SER A 25 9.36 -10.85 -0.17
N PRO A 26 9.07 -12.14 0.06
CA PRO A 26 8.83 -13.12 -1.00
C PRO A 26 7.57 -12.82 -1.83
N GLY A 27 6.88 -11.72 -1.54
CA GLY A 27 5.60 -11.33 -2.14
C GLY A 27 4.44 -12.10 -1.52
N MET A 28 3.37 -12.27 -2.31
CA MET A 28 2.14 -12.95 -1.87
C MET A 28 1.70 -14.06 -2.82
N LYS A 29 2.62 -14.56 -3.65
CA LYS A 29 2.34 -15.55 -4.70
C LYS A 29 1.81 -16.89 -4.17
N ASP A 30 2.19 -17.26 -2.94
CA ASP A 30 1.81 -18.53 -2.32
C ASP A 30 0.56 -18.40 -1.42
N VAL A 31 -0.06 -17.21 -1.38
CA VAL A 31 -1.27 -16.96 -0.58
C VAL A 31 -2.50 -17.32 -1.41
N PRO A 32 -3.33 -18.29 -0.95
CA PRO A 32 -4.56 -18.65 -1.65
C PRO A 32 -5.48 -17.46 -1.88
N GLY A 33 -5.94 -17.30 -3.13
CA GLY A 33 -6.82 -16.21 -3.54
C GLY A 33 -6.16 -14.84 -3.69
N CYS A 34 -4.84 -14.71 -3.47
CA CYS A 34 -4.09 -13.52 -3.85
C CYS A 34 -3.74 -13.56 -5.34
N LEU A 35 -4.21 -12.56 -6.07
CA LEU A 35 -4.01 -12.40 -7.51
C LEU A 35 -2.82 -11.52 -7.87
N GLY A 36 -2.25 -10.83 -6.88
CA GLY A 36 -1.09 -9.98 -7.10
C GLY A 36 -0.78 -9.08 -5.91
N PHE A 37 0.49 -8.69 -5.86
CA PHE A 37 1.05 -7.78 -4.87
C PHE A 37 1.96 -6.79 -5.61
N GLU A 38 1.80 -5.52 -5.31
CA GLU A 38 2.60 -4.44 -5.88
C GLU A 38 2.93 -3.42 -4.80
N PHE A 39 4.13 -2.87 -4.88
CA PHE A 39 4.60 -1.81 -3.99
C PHE A 39 4.98 -0.60 -4.83
N TRP A 40 4.26 0.51 -4.65
CA TRP A 40 4.43 1.72 -5.45
C TRP A 40 4.89 2.87 -4.57
N ARG A 41 5.75 3.73 -5.12
CA ARG A 41 6.03 5.05 -4.56
C ARG A 41 5.29 6.08 -5.38
N ARG A 42 4.59 7.01 -4.74
CA ARG A 42 3.97 8.13 -5.44
C ARG A 42 5.06 9.08 -5.94
N GLU A 43 5.03 9.39 -7.23
CA GLU A 43 5.86 10.46 -7.77
C GLU A 43 5.27 11.82 -7.43
N ALA A 44 6.15 12.79 -7.18
CA ALA A 44 5.74 14.17 -7.05
C ALA A 44 5.20 14.66 -8.40
N THR A 45 3.88 14.79 -8.51
CA THR A 45 3.26 15.49 -9.63
C THR A 45 3.64 16.97 -9.53
N GLY A 46 4.37 17.49 -10.53
CA GLY A 46 4.59 18.92 -10.70
C GLY A 46 3.27 19.71 -10.86
N PRO A 47 3.33 21.04 -11.04
CA PRO A 47 2.16 21.94 -10.96
C PRO A 47 1.11 21.82 -12.09
N ALA A 48 0.99 20.66 -12.74
CA ALA A 48 0.01 20.41 -13.79
C ALA A 48 -0.99 19.32 -13.35
N GLY A 49 -1.88 19.68 -12.42
CA GLY A 49 -3.16 18.99 -12.27
C GLY A 49 -4.15 19.50 -13.32
N HIS A 50 -5.17 18.70 -13.66
CA HIS A 50 -6.31 19.19 -14.42
C HIS A 50 -6.88 20.47 -13.78
N PRO A 51 -7.31 21.48 -14.58
CA PRO A 51 -7.95 22.66 -14.03
C PRO A 51 -9.22 22.24 -13.29
N GLY A 52 -9.21 22.35 -11.95
CA GLY A 52 -10.26 21.85 -11.06
C GLY A 52 -9.80 20.84 -10.01
N ALA A 53 -8.56 20.35 -10.05
CA ALA A 53 -7.95 19.59 -8.96
C ALA A 53 -7.72 20.53 -7.76
N GLY A 54 -8.76 20.73 -6.96
CA GLY A 54 -8.75 21.57 -5.78
C GLY A 54 -7.80 21.07 -4.69
N ALA A 55 -7.52 21.96 -3.75
CA ALA A 55 -6.61 21.89 -2.59
C ALA A 55 -6.40 20.55 -1.84
N ALA A 56 -7.23 19.51 -2.06
CA ALA A 56 -7.09 18.21 -1.42
C ALA A 56 -5.86 17.41 -1.92
N ASP A 57 -5.52 17.49 -3.21
CA ASP A 57 -4.35 16.79 -3.77
C ASP A 57 -3.02 17.46 -3.41
N ALA A 58 -3.06 18.78 -3.17
CA ALA A 58 -1.92 19.56 -2.69
C ALA A 58 -1.65 19.32 -1.18
N ALA A 59 -2.69 19.04 -0.39
CA ALA A 59 -2.54 18.75 1.03
C ALA A 59 -1.85 17.40 1.31
N ALA A 60 -1.96 16.42 0.40
CA ALA A 60 -1.23 15.16 0.51
C ALA A 60 0.29 15.31 0.26
N GLY A 61 0.72 16.40 -0.37
CA GLY A 61 2.14 16.79 -0.50
C GLY A 61 2.60 17.85 0.52
N ALA A 62 1.69 18.41 1.33
CA ALA A 62 1.96 19.57 2.16
C ALA A 62 2.82 19.31 3.41
N GLY A 63 3.16 18.04 3.68
CA GLY A 63 3.97 17.63 4.84
C GLY A 63 5.40 17.20 4.53
N GLY A 64 5.83 17.22 3.27
CA GLY A 64 7.18 16.76 2.87
C GLY A 64 7.45 15.26 3.07
N ARG A 65 6.43 14.47 3.43
CA ARG A 65 6.53 13.02 3.61
C ARG A 65 6.26 12.30 2.30
N SER A 66 7.11 11.32 1.98
CA SER A 66 6.89 10.42 0.85
C SER A 66 5.62 9.58 1.07
N GLU A 67 4.94 9.22 -0.01
CA GLU A 67 3.76 8.34 0.02
C GLU A 67 4.06 7.05 -0.74
N TYR A 68 3.75 5.92 -0.10
CA TYR A 68 3.87 4.60 -0.68
C TYR A 68 2.53 3.87 -0.65
N LEU A 69 2.29 3.01 -1.63
CA LEU A 69 1.09 2.19 -1.73
C LEU A 69 1.49 0.71 -1.76
N VAL A 70 0.91 -0.07 -0.87
CA VAL A 70 0.91 -1.54 -0.98
C VAL A 70 -0.43 -1.93 -1.59
N VAL A 71 -0.39 -2.42 -2.83
CA VAL A 71 -1.58 -2.81 -3.58
C VAL A 71 -1.66 -4.33 -3.66
N THR A 72 -2.75 -4.89 -3.18
CA THR A 72 -3.02 -6.33 -3.26
C THR A 72 -4.34 -6.60 -3.97
N ARG A 73 -4.34 -7.61 -4.82
CA ARG A 73 -5.51 -8.05 -5.58
C ARG A 73 -5.97 -9.39 -5.06
N TRP A 74 -7.28 -9.56 -4.91
CA TRP A 74 -7.86 -10.75 -4.28
C TRP A 74 -9.05 -11.26 -5.07
N GLU A 75 -9.18 -12.58 -5.17
CA GLU A 75 -10.33 -13.24 -5.80
C GLU A 75 -11.64 -12.84 -5.12
N SER A 76 -11.64 -12.76 -3.78
CA SER A 76 -12.81 -12.44 -2.98
C SER A 76 -12.47 -11.72 -1.66
N ARG A 77 -13.51 -11.29 -0.93
CA ARG A 77 -13.37 -10.72 0.41
C ARG A 77 -12.90 -11.75 1.43
N GLU A 78 -13.44 -12.94 1.32
CA GLU A 78 -13.15 -14.07 2.19
C GLU A 78 -11.67 -14.48 2.07
N ALA A 79 -11.11 -14.49 0.86
CA ALA A 79 -9.68 -14.77 0.65
C ALA A 79 -8.77 -13.74 1.35
N PHE A 80 -9.11 -12.45 1.25
CA PHE A 80 -8.39 -11.39 1.94
C PHE A 80 -8.48 -11.51 3.47
N GLU A 81 -9.68 -11.79 3.99
CA GLU A 81 -9.90 -11.94 5.43
C GLU A 81 -9.20 -13.19 5.99
N ALA A 82 -9.22 -14.30 5.26
CA ALA A 82 -8.49 -15.51 5.60
C ALA A 82 -6.98 -15.25 5.67
N TRP A 83 -6.42 -14.51 4.70
CA TRP A 83 -5.01 -14.10 4.76
C TRP A 83 -4.72 -13.23 5.97
N ARG A 84 -5.54 -12.22 6.29
CA ARG A 84 -5.34 -11.34 7.46
C ARG A 84 -5.25 -12.11 8.79
N GLN A 85 -5.91 -13.26 8.86
CA GLN A 85 -5.92 -14.12 10.05
C GLN A 85 -4.79 -15.17 10.04
N SER A 86 -4.06 -15.29 8.92
CA SER A 86 -3.05 -16.34 8.72
C SER A 86 -1.70 -16.03 9.39
N ALA A 87 -0.90 -17.09 9.58
CA ALA A 87 0.50 -16.96 10.00
C ALA A 87 1.37 -16.19 8.98
N HIS A 88 1.01 -16.22 7.69
CA HIS A 88 1.69 -15.44 6.66
C HIS A 88 1.57 -13.93 6.93
N PHE A 89 0.38 -13.45 7.31
CA PHE A 89 0.20 -12.05 7.67
C PHE A 89 1.04 -11.66 8.88
N GLN A 90 0.98 -12.48 9.94
CA GLN A 90 1.73 -12.24 11.17
C GLN A 90 3.24 -12.24 10.94
N HIS A 91 3.75 -13.15 10.10
CA HIS A 91 5.16 -13.21 9.76
C HIS A 91 5.62 -11.98 8.98
N ALA A 92 4.85 -11.55 7.97
CA ALA A 92 5.16 -10.37 7.17
C ALA A 92 5.13 -9.06 7.99
N HIS A 93 4.35 -9.02 9.08
CA HIS A 93 4.21 -7.84 9.94
C HIS A 93 4.92 -7.99 11.29
N ARG A 94 5.81 -8.99 11.44
CA ARG A 94 6.62 -9.18 12.65
C ARG A 94 7.63 -8.06 12.84
N ASP A 95 8.33 -7.70 11.76
CA ASP A 95 9.41 -6.70 11.79
C ASP A 95 8.89 -5.32 11.40
N THR A 96 8.05 -4.74 12.26
CA THR A 96 7.49 -3.39 12.07
C THR A 96 8.55 -2.29 12.12
N GLY A 97 9.82 -2.59 12.42
CA GLY A 97 10.91 -1.63 12.54
C GLY A 97 11.09 -0.73 11.31
N ALA A 98 10.90 -1.27 10.10
CA ALA A 98 11.00 -0.51 8.86
C ALA A 98 9.81 0.44 8.60
N SER A 99 8.71 0.27 9.34
CA SER A 99 7.51 1.12 9.29
C SER A 99 7.19 1.71 10.66
N ALA A 100 8.15 1.70 11.60
CA ALA A 100 7.92 2.16 12.96
C ALA A 100 7.60 3.66 12.96
N GLY A 101 6.43 4.02 13.48
CA GLY A 101 5.94 5.40 13.45
C GLY A 101 5.35 5.85 12.10
N ALA A 102 5.37 4.99 11.06
CA ALA A 102 4.72 5.31 9.80
C ALA A 102 3.20 5.44 10.00
N ARG A 103 2.61 6.47 9.40
CA ARG A 103 1.15 6.57 9.30
C ARG A 103 0.69 5.62 8.21
N SER A 104 -0.40 4.88 8.48
CA SER A 104 -0.97 3.94 7.52
C SER A 104 -2.48 4.16 7.38
N GLU A 105 -3.00 4.03 6.17
CA GLU A 105 -4.43 4.08 5.88
C GLU A 105 -4.83 2.96 4.91
N LEU A 106 -5.79 2.13 5.32
CA LEU A 106 -6.24 0.99 4.53
C LEU A 106 -7.54 1.33 3.78
N ALA A 107 -7.52 1.19 2.47
CA ALA A 107 -8.68 1.30 1.61
C ALA A 107 -8.98 -0.04 0.93
N VAL A 108 -10.26 -0.40 0.84
CA VAL A 108 -10.73 -1.65 0.23
C VAL A 108 -11.74 -1.32 -0.84
N TYR A 109 -11.50 -1.81 -2.05
CA TYR A 109 -12.32 -1.56 -3.23
C TYR A 109 -12.86 -2.87 -3.79
N GLU A 110 -14.16 -2.88 -4.07
CA GLU A 110 -14.75 -3.87 -4.95
C GLU A 110 -14.55 -3.46 -6.39
N VAL A 111 -14.11 -4.41 -7.23
CA VAL A 111 -13.93 -4.13 -8.66
C VAL A 111 -15.22 -4.45 -9.40
N LEU A 112 -15.92 -3.39 -9.81
CA LEU A 112 -17.20 -3.50 -10.53
C LEU A 112 -17.04 -3.87 -12.02
N ARG A 113 -15.88 -3.56 -12.61
CA ARG A 113 -15.60 -3.84 -14.04
C ARG A 113 -14.10 -3.96 -14.29
N ARG A 114 -13.72 -4.87 -15.18
CA ARG A 114 -12.43 -4.90 -15.88
C ARG A 114 -12.71 -4.84 -17.38
N VAL A 115 -11.87 -4.12 -18.11
CA VAL A 115 -11.91 -4.02 -19.58
C VAL A 115 -10.69 -4.69 -20.17
#